data_AF-A0A923Q9X3-F1
#
_entry.id   AF-A0A923Q9X3-F1
#
_cell.length_a   1.000
_cell.length_b   1.000
_cell.length_c   1.000
_cell.angle_alpha   90.00
_cell.angle_beta   90.00
_cell.angle_gamma   90.00
#
_symmetry.space_group_name_H-M   'P 1'
#
loop_
_entity.id
_entity.type
_entity.pdbx_description
1 polymer ?
#
loop_
_entity_poly.entity_id
_entity_poly.type
_entity_poly.pdbx_seq_one_letter_code
_entity_poly.pdbx_strand_id
1 'polypeptide(L)'
;AQGDVDGDGEPDQITYDGRTAVVALSGGGVVRASTAADIDPEDPVTSGVEDLDRDGRGEVFVQVGRGASTGFLLVLRYDGTRLAPLTEGGRPRLLAFGGSATHGDGFSCTDAGRLVVRTASSDDGKAYALETVTYRVRGDELVETARTSATAAGMDDPAVAAAYVVDCRSVGEGG
;
A
#
# COMPACT_ATOMS: atom_id res chain seq x y z
N ALA A 1 -6.57 12.45 -7.09
CA ALA A 1 -5.30 12.79 -6.44
C ALA A 1 -4.30 13.25 -7.49
N GLN A 2 -3.10 13.67 -7.08
CA GLN A 2 -2.01 14.04 -7.99
C GLN A 2 -0.68 13.49 -7.48
N GLY A 3 0.25 13.20 -8.39
CA GLY A 3 1.62 12.76 -8.09
C GLY A 3 2.37 12.41 -9.36
N ASP A 4 3.69 12.42 -9.31
CA ASP A 4 4.57 12.14 -10.45
C ASP A 4 4.68 10.62 -10.66
N VAL A 5 3.86 10.05 -11.55
CA VAL A 5 3.77 8.59 -11.80
C VAL A 5 4.70 8.15 -12.91
N ASP A 6 5.01 9.02 -13.89
CA ASP A 6 5.93 8.69 -14.99
C ASP A 6 7.39 9.13 -14.78
N GLY A 7 7.65 9.94 -13.75
CA GLY A 7 8.98 10.38 -13.33
C GLY A 7 9.50 11.56 -14.13
N ASP A 8 8.62 12.34 -14.76
CA ASP A 8 9.01 13.51 -15.55
C ASP A 8 9.21 14.79 -14.72
N GLY A 9 8.87 14.72 -13.42
CA GLY A 9 9.00 15.81 -12.46
C GLY A 9 7.76 16.71 -12.36
N GLU A 10 6.73 16.48 -13.17
CA GLU A 10 5.45 17.18 -13.11
C GLU A 10 4.33 16.27 -12.56
N PRO A 11 3.39 16.79 -11.76
CA PRO A 11 2.33 15.95 -11.20
C PRO A 11 1.32 15.45 -12.25
N ASP A 12 1.06 14.14 -12.25
CA ASP A 12 0.01 13.51 -13.04
C ASP A 12 -1.36 13.59 -12.35
N GLN A 13 -2.43 13.53 -13.14
CA GLN A 13 -3.80 13.53 -12.62
C GLN A 13 -4.33 12.11 -12.46
N ILE A 14 -4.70 11.76 -11.24
CA ILE A 14 -5.19 10.42 -10.90
C ILE A 14 -6.67 10.51 -10.54
N THR A 15 -7.49 9.80 -11.29
CA THR A 15 -8.94 9.70 -11.12
C THR A 15 -9.37 8.25 -11.08
N TYR A 16 -10.63 8.04 -10.69
CA TYR A 16 -11.19 6.72 -10.55
C TYR A 16 -12.61 6.68 -11.14
N ASP A 17 -12.90 5.64 -11.93
CA ASP A 17 -14.18 5.50 -12.64
C ASP A 17 -15.06 4.33 -12.17
N GLY A 18 -14.81 3.82 -10.95
CA GLY A 18 -15.59 2.77 -10.31
C GLY A 18 -14.85 1.43 -10.20
N ARG A 19 -14.15 0.99 -11.26
CA ARG A 19 -13.29 -0.22 -11.25
C ARG A 19 -11.91 -0.03 -11.87
N THR A 20 -11.61 1.20 -12.28
CA THR A 20 -10.38 1.53 -13.02
C THR A 20 -9.75 2.78 -12.42
N ALA A 21 -8.48 2.66 -12.08
CA ALA A 21 -7.63 3.82 -11.89
C ALA A 21 -7.25 4.39 -13.25
N VAL A 22 -7.42 5.70 -13.43
CA VAL A 22 -7.11 6.42 -14.65
C VAL A 22 -6.07 7.48 -14.31
N VAL A 23 -4.90 7.38 -14.94
CA VAL A 23 -3.80 8.35 -14.78
C VAL A 23 -3.63 9.09 -16.10
N ALA A 24 -3.87 10.40 -16.08
CA ALA A 24 -3.57 11.28 -17.20
C ALA A 24 -2.19 11.89 -16.96
N LEU A 25 -1.25 11.55 -17.85
CA LEU A 25 0.14 11.96 -17.74
C LEU A 25 0.30 13.43 -18.10
N SER A 26 1.16 14.14 -17.36
CA SER A 26 1.50 15.56 -17.55
C SER A 26 2.03 15.82 -18.97
N GLY A 27 2.92 14.96 -19.48
CA GLY A 27 3.47 14.97 -20.85
C GLY A 27 2.47 14.54 -21.94
N GLY A 28 1.25 14.13 -21.54
CA GLY A 28 0.18 13.69 -22.42
C GLY A 28 0.06 12.17 -22.53
N GLY A 29 -1.17 11.72 -22.69
CA GLY A 29 -1.52 10.29 -22.68
C GLY A 29 -2.35 9.92 -21.47
N VAL A 30 -2.96 8.74 -21.52
CA VAL A 30 -3.77 8.22 -20.42
C VAL A 30 -3.53 6.74 -20.27
N VAL A 31 -3.12 6.32 -19.07
CA VAL A 31 -2.96 4.91 -18.71
C VAL A 31 -4.01 4.49 -17.70
N ARG A 32 -4.36 3.21 -17.73
CA ARG A 32 -5.47 2.65 -16.94
C ARG A 32 -5.09 1.31 -16.37
N ALA A 33 -5.53 1.05 -15.14
CA ALA A 33 -5.41 -0.25 -14.50
C ALA A 33 -6.73 -0.62 -13.82
N SER A 34 -7.15 -1.87 -13.99
CA SER A 34 -8.25 -2.38 -13.18
C SER A 34 -7.79 -2.51 -11.74
N THR A 35 -8.64 -2.05 -10.83
CA THR A 35 -8.48 -2.17 -9.38
C THR A 35 -9.38 -3.26 -8.82
N ALA A 36 -9.92 -4.13 -9.68
CA ALA A 36 -10.70 -5.29 -9.26
C ALA A 36 -9.82 -6.17 -8.36
N ALA A 37 -10.09 -6.09 -7.06
CA ALA A 37 -9.60 -7.01 -6.06
C ALA A 37 -10.74 -7.97 -5.67
N ASP A 38 -10.42 -9.05 -4.95
CA ASP A 38 -11.42 -9.99 -4.41
C ASP A 38 -12.29 -9.38 -3.28
N ILE A 39 -12.31 -8.05 -3.16
CA ILE A 39 -13.08 -7.28 -2.19
C ILE A 39 -14.05 -6.40 -2.98
N ASP A 40 -15.31 -6.31 -2.57
CA ASP A 40 -16.27 -5.41 -3.21
C ASP A 40 -15.88 -3.97 -2.83
N PRO A 41 -15.45 -3.13 -3.78
CA PRO A 41 -15.01 -1.79 -3.47
C PRO A 41 -16.20 -0.90 -3.09
N GLU A 42 -16.28 -0.50 -1.83
CA GLU A 42 -17.02 0.71 -1.47
C GLU A 42 -16.17 1.92 -1.87
N ASP A 43 -16.59 2.61 -2.94
CA ASP A 43 -16.05 3.87 -3.47
C ASP A 43 -14.53 4.05 -3.37
N PRO A 44 -13.74 3.45 -4.28
CA PRO A 44 -12.29 3.53 -4.24
C PRO A 44 -11.77 4.95 -4.34
N VAL A 45 -10.83 5.27 -3.46
CA VAL A 45 -10.21 6.59 -3.37
C VAL A 45 -8.70 6.42 -3.47
N THR A 46 -8.04 7.34 -4.18
CA THR A 46 -6.58 7.38 -4.16
C THR A 46 -6.10 7.83 -2.78
N SER A 47 -5.31 6.99 -2.12
CA SER A 47 -4.75 7.25 -0.79
C SER A 47 -3.43 8.00 -0.82
N GLY A 48 -2.70 7.97 -1.95
CA GLY A 48 -1.47 8.72 -2.15
C GLY A 48 -0.63 8.23 -3.34
N VAL A 49 0.52 8.89 -3.55
CA VAL A 49 1.52 8.53 -4.56
C VAL A 49 2.91 8.62 -3.94
N GLU A 50 3.65 7.52 -3.93
CA GLU A 50 5.00 7.45 -3.34
C GLU A 50 5.92 6.62 -4.24
N ASP A 51 7.14 7.08 -4.43
CA ASP A 51 8.21 6.33 -5.08
C ASP A 51 8.72 5.23 -4.13
N LEU A 52 8.07 4.07 -4.21
CA LEU A 52 8.21 2.96 -3.28
C LEU A 52 9.57 2.27 -3.43
N ASP A 53 10.05 2.13 -4.67
CA ASP A 53 11.28 1.42 -4.99
C ASP A 53 12.47 2.32 -5.33
N ARG A 54 12.28 3.64 -5.31
CA ARG A 54 13.29 4.67 -5.52
C ARG A 54 13.86 4.64 -6.93
N ASP A 55 13.01 4.38 -7.91
CA ASP A 55 13.35 4.40 -9.33
C ASP A 55 13.08 5.76 -10.01
N GLY A 56 12.50 6.71 -9.26
CA GLY A 56 12.14 8.03 -9.74
C GLY A 56 10.71 8.14 -10.28
N ARG A 57 9.89 7.08 -10.16
CA ARG A 57 8.47 7.08 -10.52
C ARG A 57 7.61 6.78 -9.31
N GLY A 58 6.46 7.43 -9.22
CA GLY A 58 5.51 7.21 -8.13
C GLY A 58 4.62 5.99 -8.34
N GLU A 59 4.55 5.12 -7.34
CA GLU A 59 3.48 4.13 -7.23
C GLU A 59 2.20 4.78 -6.71
N VAL A 60 1.06 4.42 -7.31
CA VAL A 60 -0.26 4.92 -6.91
C VAL A 60 -0.89 3.95 -5.91
N PHE A 61 -1.21 4.47 -4.72
CA PHE A 61 -1.90 3.72 -3.68
C PHE A 61 -3.41 3.99 -3.77
N VAL A 62 -4.19 2.95 -4.00
CA VAL A 62 -5.64 3.04 -4.16
C VAL A 62 -6.33 2.23 -3.08
N GLN A 63 -7.17 2.87 -2.28
CA GLN A 63 -8.04 2.14 -1.37
C GLN A 63 -9.15 1.46 -2.15
N VAL A 64 -9.22 0.14 -2.03
CA VAL A 64 -10.13 -0.71 -2.81
C VAL A 64 -11.16 -1.42 -1.94
N GLY A 65 -11.14 -1.22 -0.61
CA GLY A 65 -12.14 -1.80 0.27
C GLY A 65 -11.91 -1.48 1.74
N ARG A 66 -12.92 -1.83 2.55
CA ARG A 66 -12.90 -1.71 4.01
C ARG A 66 -13.77 -2.81 4.63
N GLY A 67 -13.41 -3.31 5.81
CA GLY A 67 -14.22 -4.26 6.56
C GLY A 67 -13.83 -4.34 8.03
N ALA A 68 -14.83 -4.42 8.93
CA ALA A 68 -14.75 -4.59 10.40
C ALA A 68 -13.95 -3.55 11.21
N SER A 69 -12.96 -2.87 10.61
CA SER A 69 -12.13 -1.71 11.03
C SER A 69 -10.82 -1.63 10.21
N THR A 70 -10.60 -2.56 9.28
CA THR A 70 -9.42 -2.63 8.41
C THR A 70 -9.73 -2.08 7.03
N GLY A 71 -8.86 -1.22 6.50
CA GLY A 71 -8.87 -0.78 5.10
C GLY A 71 -7.91 -1.61 4.25
N PHE A 72 -8.14 -1.65 2.94
CA PHE A 72 -7.27 -2.38 2.01
C PHE A 72 -6.85 -1.48 0.85
N LEU A 73 -5.54 -1.41 0.60
CA LEU A 73 -4.95 -0.71 -0.52
C LEU A 73 -4.42 -1.69 -1.57
N LEU A 74 -4.55 -1.29 -2.82
CA LEU A 74 -3.82 -1.83 -3.97
C LEU A 74 -2.70 -0.84 -4.32
N VAL A 75 -1.52 -1.35 -4.69
CA VAL A 75 -0.42 -0.51 -5.19
C VAL A 75 -0.32 -0.71 -6.70
N LEU A 76 -0.41 0.37 -7.47
CA LEU A 76 -0.28 0.36 -8.92
C LEU A 76 1.06 0.97 -9.33
N ARG A 77 1.74 0.33 -10.28
CA ARG A 77 3.02 0.77 -10.83
C ARG A 77 2.90 1.03 -12.33
N TYR A 78 3.55 2.10 -12.78
CA TYR A 78 3.71 2.41 -14.19
C TYR A 78 5.10 2.00 -14.69
N ASP A 79 5.16 1.05 -15.63
CA ASP A 79 6.43 0.51 -16.16
C ASP A 79 7.02 1.34 -17.31
N GLY A 80 6.39 2.47 -17.67
CA GLY A 80 6.73 3.26 -18.86
C GLY A 80 5.87 2.93 -20.07
N THR A 81 4.98 1.94 -19.97
CA THR A 81 4.01 1.62 -21.03
C THR A 81 2.62 1.36 -20.47
N ARG A 82 2.51 0.63 -19.36
CA ARG A 82 1.23 0.26 -18.74
C ARG A 82 1.23 0.54 -17.25
N LEU A 83 0.03 0.74 -16.71
CA LEU A 83 -0.25 0.77 -15.29
C LEU A 83 -0.75 -0.62 -14.87
N ALA A 84 -0.19 -1.19 -13.81
CA ALA A 84 -0.57 -2.52 -13.34
C ALA A 84 -0.42 -2.65 -11.81
N PRO A 85 -1.21 -3.50 -11.15
CA PRO A 85 -1.02 -3.77 -9.73
C PRO A 85 0.31 -4.47 -9.46
N LEU A 86 0.95 -4.10 -8.37
CA LEU A 86 2.02 -4.90 -7.79
C LEU A 86 1.46 -6.22 -7.28
N THR A 87 2.18 -7.29 -7.58
CA THR A 87 1.75 -8.66 -7.29
C THR A 87 2.69 -9.35 -6.32
N GLU A 88 2.20 -10.36 -5.62
CA GLU A 88 3.00 -11.32 -4.87
C GLU A 88 2.55 -12.72 -5.29
N GLY A 89 3.49 -13.56 -5.75
CA GLY A 89 3.14 -14.89 -6.25
C GLY A 89 2.14 -14.86 -7.43
N GLY A 90 2.21 -13.81 -8.26
CA GLY A 90 1.36 -13.62 -9.43
C GLY A 90 -0.07 -13.13 -9.15
N ARG A 91 -0.38 -12.73 -7.91
CA ARG A 91 -1.68 -12.16 -7.53
C ARG A 91 -1.52 -10.74 -7.02
N PRO A 92 -2.46 -9.82 -7.30
CA PRO A 92 -2.41 -8.47 -6.74
C PRO A 92 -2.26 -8.52 -5.21
N ARG A 93 -1.26 -7.82 -4.67
CA ARG A 93 -1.03 -7.76 -3.22
C ARG A 93 -1.87 -6.64 -2.64
N LEU A 94 -2.72 -6.99 -1.68
CA LEU A 94 -3.43 -6.02 -0.87
C LEU A 94 -2.61 -5.67 0.38
N LEU A 95 -2.57 -4.39 0.69
CA LEU A 95 -2.00 -3.86 1.92
C LEU A 95 -3.14 -3.52 2.87
N ALA A 96 -3.25 -4.29 3.94
CA ALA A 96 -4.17 -3.98 5.02
C ALA A 96 -3.62 -2.82 5.85
N PHE A 97 -4.51 -1.98 6.37
CA PHE A 97 -4.17 -0.94 7.34
C PHE A 97 -5.31 -0.70 8.33
N GLY A 98 -4.96 -0.17 9.50
CA GLY A 98 -5.91 0.08 10.58
C GLY A 98 -6.11 -1.17 11.43
N GLY A 99 -7.35 -1.41 11.88
CA GLY A 99 -7.68 -2.58 12.69
C GLY A 99 -8.44 -2.25 13.97
N SER A 100 -8.39 -3.17 14.93
CA SER A 100 -9.14 -3.13 16.20
C SER A 100 -8.21 -3.19 17.41
N ALA A 101 -8.80 -3.21 18.61
CA ALA A 101 -8.02 -3.26 19.83
C ALA A 101 -7.10 -4.49 19.97
N THR A 102 -7.33 -5.58 19.23
CA THR A 102 -6.53 -6.81 19.34
C THR A 102 -5.92 -7.25 18.02
N HIS A 103 -6.07 -6.45 16.96
CA HIS A 103 -5.53 -6.73 15.64
C HIS A 103 -5.16 -5.44 14.93
N GLY A 104 -3.95 -5.32 14.43
CA GLY A 104 -3.47 -4.16 13.70
C GLY A 104 -2.77 -4.56 12.42
N ASP A 105 -3.02 -3.80 11.36
CA ASP A 105 -2.29 -3.87 10.11
C ASP A 105 -1.70 -2.49 9.77
N GLY A 106 -0.47 -2.49 9.27
CA GLY A 106 0.22 -1.27 8.90
C GLY A 106 1.38 -1.55 7.96
N PHE A 107 1.90 -0.50 7.33
CA PHE A 107 3.05 -0.63 6.44
C PHE A 107 3.83 0.67 6.34
N SER A 108 5.11 0.56 5.97
CA SER A 108 5.99 1.71 5.77
C SER A 108 6.84 1.60 4.51
N CYS A 109 7.11 2.75 3.89
CA CYS A 109 7.99 2.91 2.74
C CYS A 109 9.34 3.46 3.23
N THR A 110 10.40 2.68 3.08
CA THR A 110 11.73 3.08 3.60
C THR A 110 12.54 3.85 2.57
N ASP A 111 13.51 4.64 3.04
CA ASP A 111 14.47 5.33 2.17
C ASP A 111 15.37 4.41 1.35
N ALA A 112 15.40 3.13 1.67
CA ALA A 112 16.14 2.11 0.93
C ALA A 112 15.32 1.43 -0.18
N GLY A 113 14.14 1.97 -0.54
CA GLY A 113 13.26 1.38 -1.55
C GLY A 113 12.68 0.04 -1.12
N ARG A 114 12.13 -0.01 0.10
CA ARG A 114 11.54 -1.22 0.69
C ARG A 114 10.13 -0.91 1.18
N LEU A 115 9.22 -1.84 0.91
CA LEU A 115 7.93 -1.92 1.59
C LEU A 115 8.09 -2.81 2.82
N VAL A 116 7.71 -2.32 3.99
CA VAL A 116 7.69 -3.12 5.24
C VAL A 116 6.25 -3.21 5.71
N VAL A 117 5.67 -4.39 5.64
CA VAL A 117 4.31 -4.70 6.11
C VAL A 117 4.38 -5.28 7.51
N ARG A 118 3.53 -4.82 8.41
CA ARG A 118 3.48 -5.22 9.82
C ARG A 118 2.08 -5.64 10.20
N THR A 119 1.98 -6.72 10.96
CA THR A 119 0.72 -7.15 11.57
C THR A 119 0.94 -7.38 13.06
N ALA A 120 -0.08 -7.05 13.84
CA ALA A 120 -0.16 -7.34 15.26
C ALA A 120 -1.45 -8.12 15.54
N SER A 121 -1.39 -9.14 16.39
CA SER A 121 -2.56 -9.90 16.84
C SER A 121 -2.45 -10.31 18.29
N SER A 122 -3.57 -10.31 19.01
CA SER A 122 -3.63 -10.67 20.43
C SER A 122 -4.93 -11.40 20.75
N ASP A 123 -4.85 -12.42 21.59
CA ASP A 123 -6.02 -13.13 22.12
C ASP A 123 -6.56 -12.53 23.43
N ASP A 124 -5.71 -11.80 24.16
CA ASP A 124 -5.99 -11.33 25.52
C ASP A 124 -5.82 -9.80 25.71
N GLY A 125 -5.38 -9.10 24.67
CA GLY A 125 -5.07 -7.67 24.68
C GLY A 125 -3.83 -7.29 25.50
N LYS A 126 -3.07 -8.26 26.03
CA LYS A 126 -1.91 -8.05 26.91
C LYS A 126 -0.61 -8.45 26.24
N ALA A 127 -0.62 -9.48 25.41
CA ALA A 127 0.53 -9.88 24.61
C ALA A 127 0.15 -9.92 23.13
N TYR A 128 1.01 -9.34 22.29
CA TYR A 128 0.80 -9.30 20.85
C TYR A 128 1.84 -10.16 20.14
N ALA A 129 1.38 -11.04 19.26
CA ALA A 129 2.20 -11.62 18.23
C ALA A 129 2.40 -10.58 17.12
N LEU A 130 3.64 -10.37 16.73
CA LEU A 130 4.02 -9.44 15.67
C LEU A 130 4.59 -10.22 14.50
N GLU A 131 4.16 -9.86 13.29
CA GLU A 131 4.79 -10.29 12.05
C GLU A 131 5.26 -9.04 11.28
N THR A 132 6.46 -9.13 10.70
CA THR A 132 6.97 -8.10 9.80
C THR A 132 7.53 -8.75 8.55
N VAL A 133 7.04 -8.32 7.39
CA VAL A 133 7.51 -8.79 6.09
C VAL A 133 8.06 -7.61 5.31
N THR A 134 9.28 -7.75 4.80
CA THR A 134 9.97 -6.74 4.01
C THR A 134 10.05 -7.16 2.56
N TYR A 135 9.55 -6.33 1.65
CA TYR A 135 9.55 -6.57 0.22
C TYR A 135 10.48 -5.61 -0.53
N ARG A 136 10.85 -6.03 -1.74
CA ARG A 136 11.40 -5.16 -2.80
C ARG A 136 10.54 -5.31 -4.04
N VAL A 137 10.40 -4.22 -4.78
CA VAL A 137 9.82 -4.25 -6.13
C VAL A 137 10.84 -4.82 -7.12
N ARG A 138 10.38 -5.73 -7.98
CA ARG A 138 11.11 -6.32 -9.11
C ARG A 138 10.16 -6.42 -10.30
N GLY A 139 10.20 -5.44 -11.20
CA GLY A 139 9.18 -5.32 -12.24
C GLY A 139 7.83 -5.00 -11.60
N ASP A 140 6.83 -5.85 -11.80
CA ASP A 140 5.51 -5.77 -11.17
C ASP A 140 5.33 -6.74 -9.99
N GLU A 141 6.42 -7.31 -9.47
CA GLU A 141 6.39 -8.24 -8.33
C GLU A 141 6.99 -7.63 -7.06
N LEU A 142 6.29 -7.80 -5.95
CA LEU A 142 6.78 -7.64 -4.59
C LEU A 142 7.46 -8.95 -4.17
N VAL A 143 8.79 -8.92 -4.14
CA VAL A 143 9.60 -10.06 -3.71
C VAL A 143 9.88 -9.93 -2.23
N GLU A 144 9.43 -10.90 -1.43
CA GLU A 144 9.79 -11.00 -0.02
C GLU A 144 11.32 -11.14 0.11
N THR A 145 11.90 -10.33 0.98
CA THR A 145 13.34 -10.30 1.24
C THR A 145 13.71 -10.58 2.68
N ALA A 146 12.76 -10.42 3.60
CA ALA A 146 12.90 -10.80 5.00
C ALA A 146 11.52 -10.94 5.63
N ARG A 147 11.44 -11.86 6.61
CA ARG A 147 10.29 -12.03 7.49
C ARG A 147 10.78 -12.26 8.90
N THR A 148 10.18 -11.56 9.85
CA THR A 148 10.49 -11.69 11.27
C THR A 148 9.22 -11.80 12.08
N SER A 149 9.28 -12.58 13.15
CA SER A 149 8.20 -12.68 14.13
C SER A 149 8.73 -12.32 15.51
N ALA A 150 7.88 -11.65 16.30
CA ALA A 150 8.22 -11.25 17.66
C ALA A 150 6.98 -11.31 18.56
N THR A 151 7.20 -11.08 19.85
CA THR A 151 6.12 -10.87 20.82
C THR A 151 6.38 -9.56 21.56
N ALA A 152 5.33 -8.78 21.77
CA ALA A 152 5.39 -7.48 22.41
C ALA A 152 4.32 -7.34 23.51
N ALA A 153 4.57 -6.45 24.47
CA ALA A 153 3.74 -6.32 25.66
C ALA A 153 2.74 -5.15 25.50
N GLY A 154 1.47 -5.48 25.34
CA GLY A 154 0.38 -4.50 25.29
C GLY A 154 0.42 -3.57 24.08
N MET A 155 -0.58 -2.71 23.97
CA MET A 155 -0.74 -1.79 22.84
C MET A 155 0.23 -0.60 22.89
N ASP A 156 0.73 -0.25 24.08
CA ASP A 156 1.67 0.86 24.27
C ASP A 156 3.10 0.52 23.82
N ASP A 157 3.39 -0.74 23.48
CA ASP A 157 4.68 -1.13 22.91
C ASP A 157 4.84 -0.48 21.52
N PRO A 158 5.93 0.27 21.26
CA PRO A 158 6.15 0.92 19.97
C PRO A 158 6.10 -0.02 18.76
N ALA A 159 6.49 -1.29 18.95
CA ALA A 159 6.44 -2.29 17.88
C ALA A 159 5.00 -2.71 17.55
N VAL A 160 4.10 -2.70 18.55
CA VAL A 160 2.67 -2.90 18.34
C VAL A 160 2.07 -1.67 17.69
N ALA A 161 2.34 -0.46 18.21
CA ALA A 161 1.84 0.78 17.64
C ALA A 161 2.23 0.96 16.15
N ALA A 162 3.45 0.57 15.77
CA ALA A 162 3.91 0.61 14.39
C ALA A 162 3.13 -0.31 13.43
N ALA A 163 2.43 -1.33 13.95
CA ALA A 163 1.54 -2.18 13.18
C ALA A 163 0.14 -1.58 12.97
N TYR A 164 -0.13 -0.35 13.42
CA TYR A 164 -1.40 0.36 13.22
C TYR A 164 -1.24 1.62 12.35
N VAL A 165 -0.06 1.83 11.75
CA VAL A 165 0.28 3.07 11.06
C VAL A 165 0.64 2.79 9.61
N VAL A 166 0.19 3.70 8.74
CA VAL A 166 0.71 3.86 7.38
C VAL A 166 1.80 4.94 7.40
N ASP A 167 3.02 4.55 7.05
CA ASP A 167 4.19 5.45 7.01
C ASP A 167 4.82 5.42 5.61
N CYS A 168 4.14 6.06 4.65
CA CYS A 168 4.55 6.15 3.26
C CYS A 168 4.40 7.59 2.75
N ARG A 169 4.90 8.55 3.54
CA ARG A 169 4.88 10.00 3.27
C ARG A 169 3.50 10.56 2.87
N SER A 170 3.19 10.57 1.58
CA SER A 170 1.96 11.13 1.02
C SER A 170 0.75 10.19 1.14
N VAL A 171 0.98 8.91 1.46
CA VAL A 171 -0.07 7.90 1.58
C VAL A 171 -0.72 7.97 2.95
N GLY A 172 -2.02 8.27 2.99
CA GLY A 172 -2.81 8.38 4.22
C GLY A 172 -4.11 7.54 4.22
N GLU A 173 -4.77 7.47 5.37
CA GLU A 173 -6.08 6.84 5.54
C GLU A 173 -7.20 7.71 4.91
N GLY A 174 -7.33 7.68 3.58
CA GLY A 174 -8.39 8.39 2.87
C GLY A 174 -8.15 9.89 2.77
N GLY A 175 -8.05 10.39 1.53
CA GLY A 175 -8.13 11.82 1.22
C GLY A 175 -9.56 12.34 1.24
#